data_AF-A0A0B7HVH7-F1
#
_entry.id   AF-A0A0B7HVH7-F1
#
_cell.length_a   1.000
_cell.length_b   1.000
_cell.length_c   1.000
_cell.angle_alpha   90.00
_cell.angle_beta   90.00
_cell.angle_gamma   90.00
#
_symmetry.space_group_name_H-M   'P 1'
#
loop_
_entity.id
_entity.type
_entity.pdbx_description
1 polymer ?
#
loop_
_entity_poly.entity_id
_entity_poly.type
_entity_poly.pdbx_seq_one_letter_code
_entity_poly.pdbx_strand_id
1 'polypeptide(L)'
;MKTISYFLVAVLLLGACKNTKSNNETESVSTDEQKLIQTLKEQLIASDNPLERIKINVQIADLQFKNASEEDKQKLYYDMTTFNWVELDRINEKESEYLENYYSYRFDDEGEAREPHDSIKQKEKPYLDAGLVFEELGEGLVEIDFPEDFYNKYEKQLSEDYQEYLRLERDATNIAPDAVLILAWEDIADLIVRYEAYAEKYPQNIGLFKMLAGNYEFLQQAFVTGTDNTLIVDENGQLLSELKTEWLRFSKAYPKSPTTKLIQIALAEKQYAEPHIYTLIEKINKAQSVSDDPYMSNKQ
;
A
#
# COMPACT_ATOMS: atom_id res chain seq x y z
N MET A 1 -7.01 -11.18 -4.95
CA MET A 1 -7.81 -10.22 -5.77
C MET A 1 -7.92 -8.89 -5.04
N LYS A 2 -6.99 -7.95 -5.30
CA LYS A 2 -7.08 -6.57 -4.79
C LYS A 2 -8.10 -5.82 -5.66
N THR A 3 -9.32 -5.62 -5.18
CA THR A 3 -10.28 -4.73 -5.86
C THR A 3 -9.92 -3.28 -5.55
N ILE A 4 -8.96 -2.74 -6.30
CA ILE A 4 -8.72 -1.30 -6.37
C ILE A 4 -9.68 -0.75 -7.43
N SER A 5 -10.62 0.09 -7.00
CA SER A 5 -11.58 0.75 -7.88
C SER A 5 -10.85 1.51 -8.99
N TYR A 6 -11.00 1.05 -10.22
CA TYR A 6 -10.45 1.67 -11.42
C TYR A 6 -11.05 3.06 -11.64
N PHE A 7 -10.30 4.11 -11.30
CA PHE A 7 -10.52 5.42 -11.90
C PHE A 7 -9.64 5.54 -13.14
N LEU A 8 -10.30 5.47 -14.30
CA LEU A 8 -9.72 5.76 -15.60
C LEU A 8 -9.34 7.25 -15.62
N VAL A 9 -8.10 7.58 -15.28
CA VAL A 9 -7.58 8.94 -15.41
C VAL A 9 -7.32 9.20 -16.89
N ALA A 10 -8.28 9.84 -17.53
CA ALA A 10 -8.06 10.46 -18.83
C ALA A 10 -6.94 11.51 -18.68
N VAL A 11 -5.81 11.27 -19.34
CA VAL A 11 -4.73 12.25 -19.48
C VAL A 11 -5.26 13.43 -20.31
N LEU A 12 -5.81 14.44 -19.65
CA LEU A 12 -6.06 15.74 -20.26
C LEU A 12 -4.85 16.64 -20.00
N LEU A 13 -3.88 16.57 -20.92
CA LEU A 13 -2.87 17.62 -21.08
C LEU A 13 -3.55 18.86 -21.69
N LEU A 14 -3.89 19.84 -20.86
CA LEU A 14 -4.11 21.21 -21.33
C LEU A 14 -3.01 22.10 -20.78
N GLY A 15 -2.10 22.47 -21.67
CA GLY A 15 -1.12 23.52 -21.42
C GLY A 15 -1.80 24.89 -21.29
N ALA A 16 -1.29 25.69 -20.36
CA ALA A 16 -1.50 27.12 -20.35
C ALA A 16 -0.16 27.81 -20.08
N CYS A 17 0.55 28.13 -21.17
CA CYS A 17 1.59 29.15 -21.14
C CYS A 17 0.93 30.50 -20.78
N LYS A 18 1.29 31.08 -19.62
CA LYS A 18 1.20 32.52 -19.42
C LYS A 18 2.58 33.07 -19.05
N ASN A 19 3.13 33.78 -20.03
CA ASN A 19 4.35 34.54 -19.97
C ASN A 19 4.18 35.68 -18.95
N THR A 20 4.87 35.60 -17.81
CA THR A 20 5.03 36.74 -16.91
C THR A 20 6.48 36.82 -16.50
N LYS A 21 7.19 37.84 -17.00
CA LYS A 21 8.55 38.16 -16.58
C LYS A 21 8.52 38.57 -15.10
N SER A 22 9.14 37.76 -14.25
CA SER A 22 9.62 38.17 -12.93
C SER A 22 10.98 37.53 -12.73
N ASN A 23 12.02 38.37 -12.59
CA ASN A 23 13.33 37.93 -12.14
C ASN A 23 13.17 37.38 -10.72
N ASN A 24 13.40 36.09 -10.55
CA ASN A 24 13.94 35.47 -9.35
C ASN A 24 14.71 34.24 -9.82
N GLU A 25 15.94 34.11 -9.33
CA GLU A 25 16.82 32.97 -9.58
C GLU A 25 16.17 31.72 -8.98
N THR A 26 15.47 30.97 -9.81
CA THR A 26 15.11 29.57 -9.56
C THR A 26 15.93 28.75 -10.53
N GLU A 27 16.71 27.80 -10.02
CA GLU A 27 17.58 26.91 -10.80
C GLU A 27 16.82 26.31 -11.99
N SER A 28 17.12 26.83 -13.18
CA SER A 28 16.53 26.35 -14.42
C SER A 28 17.18 25.02 -14.78
N VAL A 29 16.40 23.95 -14.85
CA VAL A 29 16.74 22.71 -15.58
C VAL A 29 17.47 23.10 -16.87
N SER A 30 18.65 22.52 -17.11
CA SER A 30 19.39 22.86 -18.33
C SER A 30 18.52 22.54 -19.56
N THR A 31 18.59 23.39 -20.59
CA THR A 31 17.78 23.23 -21.81
C THR A 31 17.95 21.85 -22.48
N ASP A 32 19.05 21.15 -22.19
CA ASP A 32 19.33 19.80 -22.71
C ASP A 32 18.65 18.69 -21.91
N GLU A 33 18.53 18.81 -20.57
CA GLU A 33 17.74 17.87 -19.76
C GLU A 33 16.25 17.95 -20.10
N GLN A 34 15.72 19.14 -20.38
CA GLN A 34 14.33 19.30 -20.81
C GLN A 34 14.06 18.62 -22.16
N LYS A 35 14.99 18.74 -23.12
CA LYS A 35 14.91 18.03 -24.40
C LYS A 35 14.98 16.52 -24.21
N LEU A 36 15.87 16.04 -23.34
CA LEU A 36 15.99 14.61 -23.03
C LEU A 36 14.69 14.05 -22.43
N ILE A 37 14.09 14.73 -21.45
CA ILE A 37 12.80 14.34 -20.89
C ILE A 37 11.73 14.26 -21.99
N GLN A 38 11.69 15.23 -22.90
CA GLN A 38 10.72 15.24 -23.99
C GLN A 38 10.93 14.04 -24.93
N THR A 39 12.17 13.73 -25.31
CA THR A 39 12.48 12.54 -26.12
C THR A 39 12.10 11.24 -25.40
N LEU A 40 12.38 11.13 -24.10
CA LEU A 40 11.97 9.96 -23.30
C LEU A 40 10.46 9.81 -23.24
N LYS A 41 9.70 10.91 -23.12
CA LYS A 41 8.22 10.88 -23.16
C LYS A 41 7.69 10.41 -24.50
N GLU A 42 8.31 10.83 -25.61
CA GLU A 42 7.94 10.35 -26.95
C GLU A 42 8.23 8.84 -27.10
N GLN A 43 9.36 8.36 -26.58
CA GLN A 43 9.68 6.94 -26.53
C GLN A 43 8.70 6.15 -25.66
N LEU A 44 8.31 6.70 -24.50
CA LEU A 44 7.33 6.09 -23.60
C LEU A 44 5.99 5.90 -24.31
N ILE A 45 5.53 6.90 -25.07
CA ILE A 45 4.27 6.84 -25.82
C ILE A 45 4.38 5.83 -26.98
N ALA A 46 5.54 5.73 -27.63
CA ALA A 46 5.75 4.86 -28.78
C ALA A 46 5.97 3.38 -28.42
N SER A 47 6.35 3.06 -27.18
CA SER A 47 6.57 1.68 -26.75
C SER A 47 5.29 1.06 -26.19
N ASP A 48 4.98 -0.14 -26.65
CA ASP A 48 3.94 -1.01 -26.09
C ASP A 48 4.48 -2.04 -25.09
N ASN A 49 5.81 -2.14 -24.94
CA ASN A 49 6.46 -3.10 -24.05
C ASN A 49 6.45 -2.58 -22.60
N PRO A 50 5.75 -3.22 -21.66
CA PRO A 50 5.59 -2.69 -20.30
C PRO A 50 6.92 -2.60 -19.54
N LEU A 51 7.86 -3.54 -19.73
CA LEU A 51 9.18 -3.48 -19.09
C LEU A 51 10.01 -2.29 -19.60
N GLU A 52 9.98 -2.03 -20.90
CA GLU A 52 10.64 -0.86 -21.48
C GLU A 52 10.01 0.44 -20.96
N ARG A 53 8.68 0.49 -20.86
CA ARG A 53 7.94 1.64 -20.34
C ARG A 53 8.28 1.94 -18.88
N ILE A 54 8.40 0.93 -18.01
CA ILE A 54 8.90 1.10 -16.63
C ILE A 54 10.29 1.71 -16.65
N LYS A 55 11.21 1.16 -17.44
CA LYS A 55 12.61 1.65 -17.53
C LYS A 55 12.70 3.10 -18.01
N ILE A 56 11.85 3.49 -18.96
CA ILE A 56 11.79 4.88 -19.45
C ILE A 56 11.17 5.78 -18.38
N ASN A 57 10.10 5.35 -17.71
CA ASN A 57 9.45 6.14 -16.66
C ASN A 57 10.38 6.41 -15.47
N VAL A 58 11.19 5.42 -15.06
CA VAL A 58 12.23 5.59 -14.03
C VAL A 58 13.28 6.63 -14.45
N GLN A 59 13.72 6.62 -15.72
CA GLN A 59 14.65 7.64 -16.23
C GLN A 59 14.05 9.05 -16.25
N ILE A 60 12.77 9.15 -16.64
CA ILE A 60 12.04 10.43 -16.60
C ILE A 60 11.96 10.93 -15.15
N ALA A 61 11.56 10.07 -14.21
CA ALA A 61 11.48 10.41 -12.79
C ALA A 61 12.84 10.84 -12.23
N ASP A 62 13.92 10.12 -12.55
CA ASP A 62 15.29 10.48 -12.14
C ASP A 62 15.71 11.89 -12.59
N LEU A 63 15.26 12.33 -13.78
CA LEU A 63 15.54 13.68 -14.27
C LEU A 63 14.63 14.73 -13.63
N GLN A 64 13.35 14.41 -13.42
CA GLN A 64 12.38 15.35 -12.85
C GLN A 64 12.62 15.59 -11.36
N PHE A 65 12.93 14.55 -10.57
CA PHE A 65 13.16 14.66 -9.13
C PHE A 65 14.33 15.59 -8.76
N LYS A 66 15.38 15.66 -9.59
CA LYS A 66 16.57 16.51 -9.35
C LYS A 66 16.24 17.98 -9.15
N ASN A 67 15.22 18.47 -9.85
CA ASN A 67 14.89 19.89 -9.93
C ASN A 67 13.46 20.18 -9.43
N ALA A 68 12.78 19.19 -8.86
CA ALA A 68 11.42 19.32 -8.37
C ALA A 68 11.37 20.03 -7.01
N SER A 69 10.34 20.87 -6.81
CA SER A 69 10.01 21.35 -5.48
C SER A 69 9.54 20.20 -4.58
N GLU A 70 9.52 20.39 -3.26
CA GLU A 70 9.02 19.39 -2.31
C GLU A 70 7.57 18.96 -2.61
N GLU A 71 6.72 19.93 -2.99
CA GLU A 71 5.32 19.66 -3.38
C GLU A 71 5.26 18.85 -4.69
N ASP A 72 6.07 19.20 -5.68
CA ASP A 72 6.13 18.48 -6.95
C ASP A 72 6.67 17.05 -6.79
N LYS A 73 7.60 16.81 -5.87
CA LYS A 73 8.17 15.47 -5.63
C LYS A 73 7.13 14.47 -5.16
N GLN A 74 6.19 14.88 -4.29
CA GLN A 74 5.10 13.99 -3.87
C GLN A 74 4.22 13.59 -5.05
N LYS A 75 3.87 14.55 -5.91
CA LYS A 75 3.08 14.27 -7.11
C LYS A 75 3.84 13.38 -8.08
N LEU A 76 5.13 13.66 -8.32
CA LEU A 76 5.99 12.86 -9.18
C LEU A 76 6.13 11.43 -8.66
N TYR A 77 6.27 11.26 -7.34
CA TYR A 77 6.32 9.95 -6.70
C TYR A 77 5.04 9.16 -6.99
N TYR A 78 3.88 9.74 -6.67
CA TYR A 78 2.58 9.11 -6.88
C TYR A 78 2.33 8.75 -8.35
N ASP A 79 2.57 9.68 -9.26
CA ASP A 79 2.41 9.46 -10.70
C ASP A 79 3.32 8.32 -11.18
N MET A 80 4.58 8.31 -10.73
CA MET A 80 5.56 7.29 -11.11
C MET A 80 5.21 5.91 -10.57
N THR A 81 4.88 5.79 -9.28
CA THR A 81 4.56 4.49 -8.66
C THR A 81 3.28 3.91 -9.24
N THR A 82 2.25 4.73 -9.43
CA THR A 82 0.99 4.30 -10.05
C THR A 82 1.21 3.84 -11.50
N PHE A 83 1.96 4.61 -12.30
CA PHE A 83 2.29 4.21 -13.66
C PHE A 83 3.05 2.88 -13.68
N ASN A 84 4.10 2.76 -12.87
CA ASN A 84 4.93 1.56 -12.81
C ASN A 84 4.13 0.33 -12.37
N TRP A 85 3.20 0.48 -11.41
CA TRP A 85 2.34 -0.60 -10.95
C TRP A 85 1.41 -1.09 -12.06
N VAL A 86 0.78 -0.19 -12.82
CA VAL A 86 -0.04 -0.56 -13.98
C VAL A 86 0.77 -1.30 -15.05
N GLU A 87 2.01 -0.87 -15.31
CA GLU A 87 2.87 -1.58 -16.26
C GLU A 87 3.37 -2.92 -15.71
N LEU A 88 3.60 -3.04 -14.40
CA LEU A 88 3.94 -4.30 -13.73
C LEU A 88 2.79 -5.31 -13.84
N ASP A 89 1.55 -4.89 -13.62
CA ASP A 89 0.37 -5.73 -13.82
C ASP A 89 0.30 -6.28 -15.25
N ARG A 90 0.61 -5.44 -16.26
CA ARG A 90 0.69 -5.88 -17.66
C ARG A 90 1.81 -6.90 -17.90
N ILE A 91 2.91 -6.83 -17.14
CA ILE A 91 3.96 -7.85 -17.17
C ILE A 91 3.41 -9.16 -16.56
N ASN A 92 2.83 -9.10 -15.36
CA ASN A 92 2.28 -10.28 -14.68
C ASN A 92 1.18 -10.96 -15.49
N GLU A 93 0.26 -10.20 -16.10
CA GLU A 93 -0.77 -10.76 -16.98
C GLU A 93 -0.16 -11.48 -18.19
N LYS A 94 0.81 -10.83 -18.85
CA LYS A 94 1.51 -11.40 -20.01
C LYS A 94 2.32 -12.66 -19.64
N GLU A 95 2.87 -12.71 -18.44
CA GLU A 95 3.72 -13.79 -17.94
C GLU A 95 2.98 -14.81 -17.08
N SER A 96 1.65 -14.71 -16.99
CA SER A 96 0.81 -15.57 -16.13
C SER A 96 1.08 -17.06 -16.28
N GLU A 97 1.06 -17.60 -17.51
CA GLU A 97 1.34 -19.03 -17.76
C GLU A 97 2.74 -19.45 -17.28
N TYR A 98 3.74 -18.56 -17.42
CA TYR A 98 5.08 -18.82 -16.93
C TYR A 98 5.13 -18.83 -15.40
N LEU A 99 4.46 -17.87 -14.76
CA LEU A 99 4.42 -17.70 -13.31
C LEU A 99 3.66 -18.83 -12.63
N GLU A 100 2.54 -19.28 -13.20
CA GLU A 100 1.79 -20.46 -12.72
C GLU A 100 2.65 -21.74 -12.71
N ASN A 101 3.61 -21.83 -13.62
CA ASN A 101 4.52 -22.97 -13.74
C ASN A 101 5.88 -22.74 -13.06
N TYR A 102 6.06 -21.65 -12.31
CA TYR A 102 7.36 -21.21 -11.80
C TYR A 102 8.10 -22.31 -11.00
N TYR A 103 7.38 -23.00 -10.11
CA TYR A 103 7.92 -24.10 -9.30
C TYR A 103 8.23 -25.35 -10.12
N SER A 104 7.48 -25.63 -11.18
CA SER A 104 7.75 -26.78 -12.06
C SER A 104 9.14 -26.69 -12.71
N TYR A 105 9.70 -25.49 -12.87
CA TYR A 105 11.04 -25.29 -13.41
C TYR A 105 12.16 -25.47 -12.38
N ARG A 106 11.82 -25.50 -11.09
CA ARG A 106 12.76 -25.43 -9.95
C ARG A 106 12.67 -26.60 -9.00
N PHE A 107 11.68 -27.46 -9.16
CA PHE A 107 11.52 -28.68 -8.39
C PHE A 107 11.29 -29.86 -9.35
N ASP A 108 11.75 -31.05 -8.97
CA ASP A 108 11.40 -32.30 -9.66
C ASP A 108 10.08 -32.89 -9.13
N ASP A 109 9.68 -34.04 -9.67
CA ASP A 109 8.40 -34.70 -9.33
C ASP A 109 8.40 -35.22 -7.88
N GLU A 110 9.57 -35.39 -7.28
CA GLU A 110 9.79 -35.75 -5.87
C GLU A 110 9.78 -34.52 -4.93
N GLY A 111 9.74 -33.30 -5.48
CA GLY A 111 9.76 -32.05 -4.73
C GLY A 111 11.16 -31.61 -4.31
N GLU A 112 12.21 -32.18 -4.87
CA GLU A 112 13.59 -31.78 -4.62
C GLU A 112 13.99 -30.61 -5.52
N ALA A 113 14.73 -29.67 -4.98
CA ALA A 113 15.15 -28.48 -5.72
C ALA A 113 16.09 -28.86 -6.87
N ARG A 114 15.84 -28.29 -8.05
CA ARG A 114 16.66 -28.44 -9.26
C ARG A 114 16.98 -27.08 -9.87
N GLU A 115 18.13 -27.01 -10.52
CA GLU A 115 18.51 -25.83 -11.28
C GLU A 115 17.58 -25.62 -12.49
N PRO A 116 17.02 -24.42 -12.68
CA PRO A 116 16.18 -24.15 -13.84
C PRO A 116 17.02 -24.19 -15.13
N HIS A 117 16.40 -24.67 -16.20
CA HIS A 117 17.04 -24.76 -17.53
C HIS A 117 17.50 -23.39 -18.04
N ASP A 118 18.54 -23.33 -18.86
CA ASP A 118 19.12 -22.08 -19.37
C ASP A 118 18.11 -21.18 -20.09
N SER A 119 17.10 -21.77 -20.74
CA SER A 119 16.02 -21.02 -21.38
C SER A 119 15.16 -20.24 -20.37
N ILE A 120 14.97 -20.78 -19.17
CA ILE A 120 14.25 -20.11 -18.08
C ILE A 120 15.10 -18.95 -17.56
N LYS A 121 16.39 -19.19 -17.29
CA LYS A 121 17.35 -18.14 -16.88
C LYS A 121 17.41 -16.99 -17.91
N GLN A 122 17.39 -17.30 -19.20
CA GLN A 122 17.37 -16.31 -20.28
C GLN A 122 16.05 -15.51 -20.32
N LYS A 123 14.91 -16.15 -20.04
CA LYS A 123 13.60 -15.49 -19.97
C LYS A 123 13.51 -14.53 -18.80
N GLU A 124 14.07 -14.90 -17.64
CA GLU A 124 14.03 -14.09 -16.42
C GLU A 124 15.00 -12.91 -16.46
N LYS A 125 16.11 -13.06 -17.17
CA LYS A 125 17.21 -12.08 -17.22
C LYS A 125 16.76 -10.63 -17.47
N PRO A 126 15.88 -10.32 -18.45
CA PRO A 126 15.45 -8.94 -18.68
C PRO A 126 14.75 -8.28 -17.49
N TYR A 127 13.98 -9.04 -16.72
CA TYR A 127 13.28 -8.56 -15.52
C TYR A 127 14.27 -8.28 -14.39
N LEU A 128 15.19 -9.21 -14.15
CA LEU A 128 16.26 -9.06 -13.15
C LEU A 128 17.21 -7.91 -13.51
N ASP A 129 17.59 -7.76 -14.78
CA ASP A 129 18.43 -6.66 -15.27
C ASP A 129 17.72 -5.29 -15.16
N ALA A 130 16.38 -5.28 -15.08
CA ALA A 130 15.59 -4.08 -14.82
C ALA A 130 15.39 -3.79 -13.31
N GLY A 131 15.93 -4.64 -12.43
CA GLY A 131 15.80 -4.52 -10.99
C GLY A 131 14.48 -5.04 -10.42
N LEU A 132 13.73 -5.84 -11.19
CA LEU A 132 12.55 -6.55 -10.71
C LEU A 132 12.95 -7.89 -10.07
N VAL A 133 12.05 -8.45 -9.28
CA VAL A 133 12.21 -9.75 -8.61
C VAL A 133 11.05 -10.68 -8.92
N PHE A 134 11.24 -11.98 -8.67
CA PHE A 134 10.16 -12.97 -8.64
C PHE A 134 9.80 -13.20 -7.16
N GLU A 135 8.64 -12.69 -6.74
CA GLU A 135 8.18 -12.71 -5.36
C GLU A 135 7.22 -13.88 -5.13
N GLU A 136 7.50 -14.69 -4.10
CA GLU A 136 6.63 -15.79 -3.67
C GLU A 136 5.56 -15.25 -2.72
N LEU A 137 4.30 -15.29 -3.15
CA LEU A 137 3.16 -14.73 -2.41
C LEU A 137 2.50 -15.75 -1.45
N GLY A 138 3.00 -16.98 -1.42
CA GLY A 138 2.41 -18.11 -0.70
C GLY A 138 1.56 -19.00 -1.59
N GLU A 139 1.22 -20.19 -1.10
CA GLU A 139 0.38 -21.18 -1.80
C GLU A 139 0.86 -21.58 -3.22
N GLY A 140 2.16 -21.42 -3.50
CA GLY A 140 2.72 -21.69 -4.82
C GLY A 140 2.51 -20.57 -5.84
N LEU A 141 1.98 -19.40 -5.42
CA LEU A 141 1.84 -18.22 -6.27
C LEU A 141 3.14 -17.42 -6.32
N VAL A 142 3.51 -17.01 -7.52
CA VAL A 142 4.69 -16.17 -7.78
C VAL A 142 4.29 -15.04 -8.72
N GLU A 143 4.73 -13.83 -8.41
CA GLU A 143 4.56 -12.65 -9.26
C GLU A 143 5.91 -12.00 -9.56
N ILE A 144 5.99 -11.23 -10.64
CA ILE A 144 7.08 -10.30 -10.86
C ILE A 144 6.74 -9.01 -10.11
N ASP A 145 7.63 -8.54 -9.24
CA ASP A 145 7.41 -7.33 -8.45
C ASP A 145 8.67 -6.45 -8.36
N PHE A 146 8.51 -5.24 -7.84
CA PHE A 146 9.59 -4.36 -7.41
C PHE A 146 10.09 -4.82 -6.03
N PRO A 147 11.42 -4.92 -5.82
CA PRO A 147 11.94 -5.17 -4.48
C PRO A 147 11.55 -4.03 -3.52
N GLU A 148 11.46 -4.33 -2.23
CA GLU A 148 11.01 -3.38 -1.19
C GLU A 148 11.78 -2.05 -1.22
N ASP A 149 13.06 -2.08 -1.61
CA ASP A 149 13.94 -0.91 -1.64
C ASP A 149 13.97 -0.16 -2.97
N PHE A 150 13.22 -0.59 -3.99
CA PHE A 150 13.24 -0.03 -5.35
C PHE A 150 13.00 1.48 -5.36
N TYR A 151 12.05 1.95 -4.55
CA TYR A 151 11.65 3.35 -4.48
C TYR A 151 12.38 4.18 -3.41
N ASN A 152 13.24 3.57 -2.59
CA ASN A 152 13.87 4.21 -1.43
C ASN A 152 14.63 5.50 -1.77
N LYS A 153 15.23 5.59 -2.97
CA LYS A 153 15.94 6.81 -3.40
C LYS A 153 15.01 8.00 -3.59
N TYR A 154 13.74 7.77 -3.93
CA TYR A 154 12.72 8.81 -4.07
C TYR A 154 12.05 9.10 -2.74
N GLU A 155 11.69 8.05 -1.98
CA GLU A 155 11.02 8.18 -0.67
C GLU A 155 11.81 9.09 0.30
N LYS A 156 13.14 8.93 0.34
CA LYS A 156 14.04 9.75 1.20
C LYS A 156 14.04 11.24 0.86
N GLN A 157 13.54 11.61 -0.32
CA GLN A 157 13.47 13.00 -0.78
C GLN A 157 12.08 13.61 -0.61
N LEU A 158 11.12 12.86 -0.06
CA LEU A 158 9.77 13.34 0.22
C LEU A 158 9.73 14.02 1.58
N SER A 159 8.69 14.81 1.82
CA SER A 159 8.46 15.43 3.12
C SER A 159 8.20 14.40 4.22
N GLU A 160 8.47 14.76 5.48
CA GLU A 160 8.37 13.85 6.63
C GLU A 160 6.96 13.23 6.78
N ASP A 161 5.92 14.03 6.56
CA ASP A 161 4.54 13.60 6.61
C ASP A 161 4.22 12.55 5.54
N TYR A 162 4.71 12.74 4.31
CA TYR A 162 4.51 11.77 3.24
C TYR A 162 5.31 10.47 3.50
N GLN A 163 6.52 10.57 4.03
CA GLN A 163 7.29 9.39 4.46
C GLN A 163 6.57 8.63 5.58
N GLU A 164 5.96 9.33 6.54
CA GLU A 164 5.18 8.70 7.60
C GLU A 164 3.91 8.02 7.05
N TYR A 165 3.22 8.65 6.10
CA TYR A 165 2.13 8.05 5.33
C TYR A 165 2.55 6.72 4.68
N LEU A 166 3.67 6.70 3.95
CA LEU A 166 4.16 5.48 3.27
C LEU A 166 4.50 4.37 4.26
N ARG A 167 5.05 4.70 5.43
CA ARG A 167 5.30 3.71 6.49
C ARG A 167 4.01 3.13 7.06
N LEU A 168 2.99 3.96 7.31
CA LEU A 168 1.69 3.48 7.79
C LEU A 168 1.04 2.53 6.78
N GLU A 169 1.09 2.89 5.49
CA GLU A 169 0.57 2.04 4.41
C GLU A 169 1.30 0.68 4.36
N ARG A 170 2.63 0.68 4.45
CA ARG A 170 3.45 -0.54 4.46
C ARG A 170 3.18 -1.41 5.69
N ASP A 171 3.15 -0.82 6.87
CA ASP A 171 2.96 -1.57 8.13
C ASP A 171 1.55 -2.18 8.25
N ALA A 172 0.57 -1.65 7.52
CA ALA A 172 -0.78 -2.19 7.45
C ALA A 172 -1.00 -3.15 6.27
N THR A 173 0.02 -3.37 5.43
CA THR A 173 -0.07 -4.26 4.27
C THR A 173 -0.02 -5.72 4.71
N ASN A 174 -0.98 -6.51 4.21
CA ASN A 174 -1.02 -7.97 4.40
C ASN A 174 -0.91 -8.44 5.85
N ILE A 175 -1.53 -7.72 6.80
CA ILE A 175 -1.53 -8.12 8.22
C ILE A 175 -2.48 -9.29 8.53
N ALA A 176 -3.30 -9.70 7.56
CA ALA A 176 -4.31 -10.73 7.72
C ALA A 176 -4.42 -11.67 6.49
N PRO A 177 -3.32 -12.29 6.01
CA PRO A 177 -3.37 -13.23 4.89
C PRO A 177 -4.33 -14.38 5.23
N ASP A 178 -5.17 -14.76 4.26
CA ASP A 178 -6.23 -15.75 4.43
C ASP A 178 -7.09 -15.55 5.68
N ALA A 179 -7.36 -14.27 6.00
CA ALA A 179 -8.10 -13.86 7.19
C ALA A 179 -7.51 -14.36 8.52
N VAL A 180 -6.20 -14.64 8.57
CA VAL A 180 -5.44 -14.94 9.80
C VAL A 180 -4.59 -13.73 10.17
N LEU A 181 -4.80 -13.14 11.35
CA LEU A 181 -3.93 -12.06 11.83
C LEU A 181 -2.53 -12.60 12.12
N ILE A 182 -1.52 -12.01 11.48
CA ILE A 182 -0.10 -12.35 11.69
C ILE A 182 0.59 -11.48 12.73
N LEU A 183 -0.11 -10.44 13.22
CA LEU A 183 0.36 -9.54 14.26
C LEU A 183 -0.26 -9.88 15.61
N ALA A 184 0.47 -9.63 16.70
CA ALA A 184 -0.09 -9.70 18.03
C ALA A 184 -1.09 -8.55 18.27
N TRP A 185 -2.02 -8.73 19.21
CA TRP A 185 -3.01 -7.70 19.54
C TRP A 185 -2.36 -6.36 19.95
N GLU A 186 -1.24 -6.39 20.67
CA GLU A 186 -0.50 -5.19 21.05
C GLU A 186 0.10 -4.46 19.83
N ASP A 187 0.60 -5.19 18.83
CA ASP A 187 1.16 -4.59 17.61
C ASP A 187 0.07 -3.93 16.74
N ILE A 188 -1.12 -4.55 16.68
CA ILE A 188 -2.29 -3.94 16.00
C ILE A 188 -2.71 -2.67 16.73
N ALA A 189 -2.79 -2.71 18.07
CA ALA A 189 -3.07 -1.54 18.89
C ALA A 189 -2.06 -0.41 18.67
N ASP A 190 -0.77 -0.71 18.65
CA ASP A 190 0.28 0.27 18.45
C ASP A 190 0.25 0.85 17.02
N LEU A 191 -0.10 0.06 16.01
CA LEU A 191 -0.32 0.56 14.65
C LEU A 191 -1.54 1.50 14.58
N ILE A 192 -2.65 1.16 15.22
CA ILE A 192 -3.82 2.05 15.34
C ILE A 192 -3.43 3.40 15.96
N VAL A 193 -2.64 3.38 17.04
CA VAL A 193 -2.16 4.61 17.70
C VAL A 193 -1.34 5.47 16.74
N ARG A 194 -0.48 4.86 15.92
CA ARG A 194 0.33 5.59 14.93
C ARG A 194 -0.54 6.24 13.84
N TYR A 195 -1.59 5.58 13.39
CA TYR A 195 -2.59 6.19 12.51
C TYR A 195 -3.27 7.39 13.19
N GLU A 196 -3.80 7.21 14.40
CA GLU A 196 -4.47 8.30 15.12
C GLU A 196 -3.54 9.50 15.38
N ALA A 197 -2.29 9.24 15.76
CA ALA A 197 -1.26 10.26 15.96
C ALA A 197 -0.89 10.99 14.67
N TYR A 198 -0.83 10.29 13.53
CA TYR A 198 -0.58 10.90 12.23
C TYR A 198 -1.66 11.91 11.86
N ALA A 199 -2.94 11.57 12.06
CA ALA A 199 -4.04 12.49 11.80
C ALA A 199 -4.02 13.72 12.71
N GLU A 200 -3.62 13.57 13.97
CA GLU A 200 -3.45 14.70 14.91
C GLU A 200 -2.23 15.57 14.54
N LYS A 201 -1.12 14.95 14.12
CA LYS A 201 0.13 15.64 13.74
C LYS A 201 0.00 16.41 12.42
N TYR A 202 -0.76 15.88 11.45
CA TYR A 202 -0.88 16.44 10.11
C TYR A 202 -2.34 16.64 9.64
N PRO A 203 -3.15 17.44 10.36
CA PRO A 203 -4.58 17.60 10.10
C PRO A 203 -4.92 18.18 8.70
N GLN A 204 -3.94 18.82 8.05
CA GLN A 204 -4.07 19.36 6.69
C GLN A 204 -4.03 18.27 5.59
N ASN A 205 -3.54 17.06 5.88
CA ASN A 205 -3.30 16.00 4.91
C ASN A 205 -4.56 15.18 4.59
N ILE A 206 -5.68 15.86 4.37
CA ILE A 206 -7.00 15.24 4.16
C ILE A 206 -6.98 14.25 3.00
N GLY A 207 -6.23 14.53 1.93
CA GLY A 207 -6.06 13.62 0.80
C GLY A 207 -5.40 12.29 1.19
N LEU A 208 -4.39 12.33 2.07
CA LEU A 208 -3.68 11.14 2.54
C LEU A 208 -4.55 10.32 3.51
N PHE A 209 -5.42 10.98 4.29
CA PHE A 209 -6.37 10.28 5.14
C PHE A 209 -7.34 9.40 4.34
N LYS A 210 -7.78 9.86 3.16
CA LYS A 210 -8.64 9.03 2.28
C LYS A 210 -7.95 7.75 1.81
N MET A 211 -6.64 7.82 1.53
CA MET A 211 -5.87 6.65 1.12
C MET A 211 -5.63 5.68 2.28
N LEU A 212 -5.42 6.21 3.49
CA LEU A 212 -5.21 5.41 4.71
C LEU A 212 -6.51 4.86 5.33
N ALA A 213 -7.68 5.39 4.96
CA ALA A 213 -8.95 5.14 5.63
C ALA A 213 -9.34 3.66 5.67
N GLY A 214 -9.16 2.93 4.55
CA GLY A 214 -9.49 1.51 4.48
C GLY A 214 -8.65 0.65 5.42
N ASN A 215 -7.34 0.90 5.46
CA ASN A 215 -6.43 0.20 6.37
C ASN A 215 -6.75 0.50 7.83
N TYR A 216 -7.00 1.76 8.16
CA TYR A 216 -7.37 2.15 9.52
C TYR A 216 -8.71 1.54 9.97
N GLU A 217 -9.71 1.54 9.10
CA GLU A 217 -11.01 0.90 9.36
C GLU A 217 -10.86 -0.59 9.64
N PHE A 218 -10.08 -1.26 8.79
CA PHE A 218 -9.79 -2.68 8.95
C PHE A 218 -9.02 -2.98 10.24
N LEU A 219 -7.98 -2.20 10.56
CA LEU A 219 -7.21 -2.36 11.79
C LEU A 219 -8.10 -2.27 13.04
N GLN A 220 -8.96 -1.25 13.10
CA GLN A 220 -9.93 -1.09 14.18
C GLN A 220 -10.89 -2.27 14.27
N GLN A 221 -11.42 -2.72 13.14
CA GLN A 221 -12.34 -3.85 13.09
C GLN A 221 -11.65 -5.13 13.55
N ALA A 222 -10.52 -5.49 12.94
CA ALA A 222 -9.71 -6.66 13.30
C ALA A 222 -9.34 -6.67 14.78
N PHE A 223 -8.93 -5.53 15.35
CA PHE A 223 -8.59 -5.42 16.76
C PHE A 223 -9.78 -5.67 17.71
N VAL A 224 -11.00 -5.35 17.28
CA VAL A 224 -12.21 -5.39 18.12
C VAL A 224 -13.03 -6.66 17.89
N THR A 225 -13.02 -7.22 16.69
CA THR A 225 -13.86 -8.35 16.30
C THR A 225 -13.06 -9.58 15.85
N GLY A 226 -11.75 -9.46 15.72
CA GLY A 226 -10.93 -10.48 15.06
C GLY A 226 -11.23 -10.56 13.58
N THR A 227 -10.78 -11.65 12.98
CA THR A 227 -11.00 -12.01 11.57
C THR A 227 -11.59 -13.42 11.50
N ASP A 228 -12.01 -13.87 10.31
CA ASP A 228 -12.63 -15.18 10.12
C ASP A 228 -11.78 -16.33 10.69
N ASN A 229 -10.46 -16.26 10.52
CA ASN A 229 -9.52 -17.27 11.02
C ASN A 229 -8.70 -16.79 12.24
N THR A 230 -9.07 -15.68 12.87
CA THR A 230 -8.51 -15.25 14.16
C THR A 230 -9.62 -14.80 15.08
N LEU A 231 -10.17 -15.78 15.79
CA LEU A 231 -11.30 -15.60 16.68
C LEU A 231 -10.91 -14.80 17.92
N ILE A 232 -11.85 -14.02 18.45
CA ILE A 232 -11.70 -13.30 19.72
C ILE A 232 -12.19 -14.12 20.92
N VAL A 233 -12.52 -15.39 20.74
CA VAL A 233 -13.03 -16.28 21.80
C VAL A 233 -12.19 -17.53 21.97
N ASP A 234 -12.19 -18.06 23.18
CA ASP A 234 -11.65 -19.38 23.49
C ASP A 234 -12.60 -20.52 23.07
N GLU A 235 -12.19 -21.77 23.34
CA GLU A 235 -12.97 -22.98 23.07
C GLU A 235 -14.34 -23.02 23.78
N ASN A 236 -14.52 -22.23 24.84
CA ASN A 236 -15.77 -22.12 25.59
C ASN A 236 -16.64 -20.93 25.12
N GLY A 237 -16.22 -20.22 24.07
CA GLY A 237 -16.90 -19.04 23.55
C GLY A 237 -16.73 -17.79 24.41
N GLN A 238 -15.78 -17.78 25.35
CA GLN A 238 -15.47 -16.64 26.20
C GLN A 238 -14.44 -15.74 25.53
N LEU A 239 -14.57 -14.41 25.69
CA LEU A 239 -13.59 -13.45 25.19
C LEU A 239 -12.18 -13.80 25.68
N LEU A 240 -11.22 -13.85 24.76
CA LEU A 240 -9.82 -14.15 25.06
C LEU A 240 -9.28 -13.21 26.15
N SER A 241 -8.65 -13.79 27.17
CA SER A 241 -8.16 -13.04 28.32
C SER A 241 -7.03 -12.05 27.96
N GLU A 242 -6.18 -12.42 27.01
CA GLU A 242 -5.13 -11.57 26.45
C GLU A 242 -5.72 -10.34 25.74
N LEU A 243 -6.71 -10.55 24.86
CA LEU A 243 -7.36 -9.47 24.11
C LEU A 243 -8.11 -8.53 25.05
N LYS A 244 -8.83 -9.07 26.03
CA LYS A 244 -9.50 -8.25 27.06
C LYS A 244 -8.51 -7.42 27.85
N THR A 245 -7.36 -7.98 28.21
CA THR A 245 -6.29 -7.25 28.92
C THR A 245 -5.76 -6.12 28.06
N GLU A 246 -5.54 -6.40 26.78
CA GLU A 246 -5.03 -5.44 25.81
C GLU A 246 -6.03 -4.30 25.55
N TRP A 247 -7.33 -4.61 25.38
CA TRP A 247 -8.39 -3.61 25.29
C TRP A 247 -8.45 -2.67 26.51
N LEU A 248 -8.27 -3.21 27.71
CA LEU A 248 -8.25 -2.41 28.95
C LEU A 248 -6.98 -1.55 29.04
N ARG A 249 -5.81 -2.08 28.62
CA ARG A 249 -4.55 -1.33 28.52
C ARG A 249 -4.73 -0.15 27.57
N PHE A 250 -5.18 -0.43 26.34
CA PHE A 250 -5.40 0.55 25.29
C PHE A 250 -6.37 1.65 25.73
N SER A 251 -7.56 1.28 26.23
CA SER A 251 -8.59 2.23 26.67
C SER A 251 -8.12 3.15 27.79
N LYS A 252 -7.22 2.66 28.66
CA LYS A 252 -6.61 3.44 29.75
C LYS A 252 -5.53 4.39 29.23
N ALA A 253 -4.70 3.94 28.30
CA ALA A 253 -3.62 4.75 27.73
C ALA A 253 -4.16 5.83 26.78
N TYR A 254 -5.17 5.50 25.98
CA TYR A 254 -5.73 6.34 24.92
C TYR A 254 -7.23 6.59 25.13
N PRO A 255 -7.66 7.23 26.24
CA PRO A 255 -9.08 7.39 26.57
C PRO A 255 -9.87 8.24 25.57
N LYS A 256 -9.18 9.04 24.74
CA LYS A 256 -9.77 9.89 23.69
C LYS A 256 -9.74 9.26 22.31
N SER A 257 -9.09 8.11 22.15
CA SER A 257 -9.01 7.40 20.88
C SER A 257 -10.42 7.06 20.35
N PRO A 258 -10.70 7.26 19.05
CA PRO A 258 -11.88 6.69 18.39
C PRO A 258 -12.01 5.18 18.63
N THR A 259 -10.90 4.46 18.61
CA THR A 259 -10.84 3.01 18.85
C THR A 259 -11.29 2.64 20.27
N THR A 260 -11.00 3.48 21.28
CA THR A 260 -11.51 3.28 22.65
C THR A 260 -13.04 3.27 22.71
N LYS A 261 -13.74 4.01 21.83
CA LYS A 261 -15.22 3.95 21.76
C LYS A 261 -15.71 2.61 21.20
N LEU A 262 -14.99 2.03 20.23
CA LEU A 262 -15.31 0.73 19.66
C LEU A 262 -15.09 -0.39 20.68
N ILE A 263 -14.00 -0.33 21.45
CA ILE A 263 -13.73 -1.25 22.56
C ILE A 263 -14.85 -1.18 23.61
N GLN A 264 -15.35 0.01 23.94
CA GLN A 264 -16.47 0.16 24.89
C GLN A 264 -17.75 -0.50 24.39
N ILE A 265 -18.03 -0.45 23.09
CA ILE A 265 -19.15 -1.19 22.47
C ILE A 265 -18.94 -2.69 22.67
N ALA A 266 -17.75 -3.21 22.34
CA ALA A 266 -17.44 -4.62 22.47
C ALA A 266 -17.52 -5.12 23.93
N LEU A 267 -16.95 -4.39 24.88
CA LEU A 267 -16.98 -4.75 26.31
C LEU A 267 -18.39 -4.74 26.92
N ALA A 268 -19.37 -4.09 26.28
CA ALA A 268 -20.77 -4.12 26.69
C ALA A 268 -21.49 -5.41 26.25
N GLU A 269 -20.91 -6.18 25.32
CA GLU A 269 -21.47 -7.45 24.89
C GLU A 269 -21.30 -8.54 25.94
N LYS A 270 -22.32 -9.40 26.04
CA LYS A 270 -22.34 -10.53 26.98
C LYS A 270 -21.85 -11.83 26.37
N GLN A 271 -21.86 -11.92 25.04
CA GLN A 271 -21.56 -13.10 24.24
C GLN A 271 -20.83 -12.65 22.98
N TYR A 272 -19.78 -13.40 22.62
CA TYR A 272 -18.90 -13.07 21.50
C TYR A 272 -18.82 -14.20 20.48
N ALA A 273 -19.06 -15.46 20.90
CA ALA A 273 -19.11 -16.59 19.99
C ALA A 273 -20.26 -16.48 18.98
N GLU A 274 -20.15 -17.19 17.86
CA GLU A 274 -21.23 -17.25 16.88
C GLU A 274 -22.57 -17.67 17.50
N PRO A 275 -23.68 -17.05 17.06
CA PRO A 275 -23.79 -16.03 16.01
C PRO A 275 -23.59 -14.58 16.51
N HIS A 276 -23.27 -14.37 17.78
CA HIS A 276 -23.25 -13.04 18.41
C HIS A 276 -22.14 -12.13 17.87
N ILE A 277 -21.04 -12.69 17.36
CA ILE A 277 -19.97 -11.94 16.71
C ILE A 277 -20.49 -11.05 15.58
N TYR A 278 -21.46 -11.53 14.79
CA TYR A 278 -22.01 -10.77 13.67
C TYR A 278 -22.78 -9.53 14.13
N THR A 279 -23.46 -9.61 15.28
CA THR A 279 -24.11 -8.44 15.88
C THR A 279 -23.07 -7.42 16.38
N LEU A 280 -21.94 -7.88 16.91
CA LEU A 280 -20.84 -6.98 17.28
C LEU A 280 -20.25 -6.31 16.04
N ILE A 281 -19.96 -7.05 14.98
CA ILE A 281 -19.45 -6.52 13.70
C ILE A 281 -20.39 -5.44 13.15
N GLU A 282 -21.71 -5.67 13.13
CA GLU A 282 -22.68 -4.66 12.69
C GLU A 282 -22.63 -3.38 13.54
N LYS A 283 -22.47 -3.51 14.86
CA LYS A 283 -22.36 -2.35 15.76
C LYS A 283 -21.08 -1.56 15.50
N ILE A 284 -19.95 -2.24 15.27
CA ILE A 284 -18.66 -1.60 14.95
C ILE A 284 -18.74 -0.87 13.61
N ASN A 285 -19.24 -1.53 12.56
CA ASN A 285 -19.42 -0.92 11.23
C ASN A 285 -20.34 0.32 11.30
N LYS A 286 -21.42 0.22 12.08
CA LYS A 286 -22.32 1.37 12.30
C LYS A 286 -21.61 2.50 13.03
N ALA A 287 -20.81 2.22 14.06
CA ALA A 287 -20.06 3.23 14.79
C ALA A 287 -18.99 3.91 13.91
N GLN A 288 -18.29 3.15 13.08
CA GLN A 288 -17.30 3.69 12.13
C GLN A 288 -17.96 4.58 11.06
N SER A 289 -19.10 4.16 10.49
CA SER A 289 -19.79 4.92 9.43
C SER A 289 -20.38 6.27 9.86
N VAL A 290 -20.58 6.50 11.17
CA VAL A 290 -21.05 7.78 11.73
C VAL A 290 -19.96 8.52 12.49
N SER A 291 -18.70 8.07 12.39
CA SER A 291 -17.58 8.66 13.10
C SER A 291 -17.14 9.97 12.44
N ASP A 292 -16.96 11.01 13.26
CA ASP A 292 -16.37 12.30 12.84
C ASP A 292 -14.83 12.25 12.75
N ASP A 293 -14.23 11.06 12.92
CA ASP A 293 -12.78 10.86 12.80
C ASP A 293 -12.26 11.25 11.39
N PRO A 294 -11.07 11.87 11.25
CA PRO A 294 -10.56 12.33 9.95
C PRO A 294 -10.45 11.23 8.88
N TYR A 295 -10.23 9.98 9.27
CA TYR A 295 -10.18 8.85 8.34
C TYR A 295 -11.57 8.38 7.89
N MET A 296 -12.59 8.53 8.75
CA MET A 296 -13.95 8.01 8.51
C MET A 296 -14.90 9.04 7.92
N SER A 297 -14.74 10.31 8.31
CA SER A 297 -15.59 11.43 7.89
C SER A 297 -15.39 11.84 6.41
N ASN A 298 -14.28 11.42 5.79
CA ASN A 298 -13.88 11.83 4.44
C ASN A 298 -14.13 10.77 3.35
N LYS A 299 -14.99 9.78 3.59
CA LYS A 299 -15.34 8.69 2.64
C LYS A 299 -16.14 9.15 1.38
N GLN A 300 -16.19 10.46 1.09
CA GLN A 300 -16.87 11.04 -0.09
C GLN A 300 -15.89 11.47 -1.18
#